data_AF-A0A0F9N1Q8-F1
#
_entry.id   AF-A0A0F9N1Q8-F1
#
_cell.length_a   1.000
_cell.length_b   1.000
_cell.length_c   1.000
_cell.angle_alpha   90.00
_cell.angle_beta   90.00
_cell.angle_gamma   90.00
#
_symmetry.space_group_name_H-M   'P 1'
#
loop_
_entity.id
_entity.type
_entity.pdbx_description
1 polymer ?
#
loop_
_entity_poly.entity_id
_entity_poly.type
_entity_poly.pdbx_seq_one_letter_code
_entity_poly.pdbx_strand_id
1 'polypeptide(L)'
;LSGGNILSANSINLKPSGDTDDYLSFSTVGNIPRTTIIGGQIWQIIGHVPSVGTAIQLMGDSEVGLNLFWDDFSNGALLASNATMSLTTDNNGNLTLAPGGIGVIDVTAETIDLGTNTIADGQMNGDWSLNFGDLTEPDNVDGRIDPDAILEKSEDSYWRFNGTLVPEAGGGGSPPTLTLSDGTTVYCDRGTAKGHVFDNDVYYTATGYKPQTGTGARTVSLWHKPVGSGNRNIWHYGGSGAGNQFWAGRIRDTVASNAFTVLFNVGSANSVIDLKTDGLWHHIAATFPASGTIGDTKIYIDEVIDPGMTFTNPSTAVNTLTTLDLKIGTDFDATASVRTEGCLSDMAFFDTELTATQVLNIYNRQKSTIIEGTSLPHPGDMAGPILTLGMGTFGSLNVNGEFGFNVETSGNLTLGQSKFTVNAVTGDTLIGGELKSVEGRVVNTTRITGTTTLNATHHHVFCDTDGGAFPVNLPAGVDGQTYRIINAGSNDVTVVPDGAELLDGENASKSFSRGVLILTYETTEGWM
;
A
#
# COMPACT_ATOMS: atom_id res chain seq x y z
N LEU A 1 18.70 74.48 55.44
CA LEU A 1 17.47 75.28 55.30
C LEU A 1 16.29 74.38 55.66
N SER A 2 15.74 74.53 56.86
CA SER A 2 14.59 73.75 57.32
C SER A 2 13.30 74.42 56.82
N GLY A 3 12.59 73.77 55.90
CA GLY A 3 11.18 74.07 55.59
C GLY A 3 10.90 75.34 54.78
N GLY A 4 11.71 75.66 53.76
CA GLY A 4 11.39 76.73 52.80
C GLY A 4 10.75 76.16 51.54
N ASN A 5 9.51 76.57 51.21
CA ASN A 5 8.90 76.27 49.91
C ASN A 5 9.54 77.15 48.83
N ILE A 6 9.85 76.56 47.68
CA ILE A 6 10.22 77.32 46.48
C ILE A 6 8.91 77.65 45.76
N LEU A 7 8.43 78.87 45.92
CA LEU A 7 7.25 79.38 45.22
C LEU A 7 7.70 80.11 43.95
N SER A 8 7.15 79.74 42.81
CA SER A 8 7.41 80.41 41.53
C SER A 8 6.10 80.66 40.80
N ALA A 9 5.94 81.87 40.25
CA ALA A 9 4.80 82.21 39.40
C ALA A 9 4.96 81.67 37.96
N ASN A 10 6.20 81.32 37.57
CA ASN A 10 6.54 80.76 36.27
C ASN A 10 7.15 79.36 36.43
N SER A 11 7.37 78.67 35.32
CA SER A 11 8.03 77.36 35.34
C SER A 11 9.37 77.42 36.08
N ILE A 12 9.63 76.45 36.94
CA ILE A 12 10.93 76.22 37.57
C ILE A 12 11.69 75.29 36.65
N ASN A 13 12.77 75.79 36.06
CA ASN A 13 13.62 75.01 35.16
C ASN A 13 14.88 74.57 35.89
N LEU A 14 15.11 73.26 35.97
CA LEU A 14 16.37 72.69 36.43
C LEU A 14 17.21 72.36 35.21
N LYS A 15 18.28 73.12 35.01
CA LYS A 15 19.16 72.99 33.85
C LYS A 15 20.64 73.07 34.25
N PRO A 16 21.53 72.28 33.60
CA PRO A 16 22.97 72.48 33.73
C PRO A 16 23.36 73.92 33.33
N SER A 17 24.39 74.47 33.98
CA SER A 17 24.85 75.84 33.67
C SER A 17 25.34 75.93 32.23
N GLY A 18 24.79 76.86 31.45
CA GLY A 18 25.13 77.05 30.03
C GLY A 18 24.27 76.27 29.06
N ASP A 19 23.44 75.34 29.54
CA ASP A 19 22.47 74.62 28.71
C ASP A 19 21.19 75.44 28.53
N THR A 20 20.71 75.51 27.29
CA THR A 20 19.55 76.33 26.92
C THR A 20 18.43 75.54 26.28
N ASP A 21 18.72 74.33 25.82
CA ASP A 21 17.83 73.51 25.04
C ASP A 21 17.46 72.20 25.74
N ASP A 22 18.27 71.68 26.68
CA ASP A 22 17.96 70.46 27.42
C ASP A 22 17.76 70.71 28.93
N TYR A 23 16.50 70.64 29.41
CA TYR A 23 16.19 70.85 30.82
C TYR A 23 14.84 70.27 31.29
N LEU A 24 14.73 70.11 32.62
CA LEU A 24 13.49 69.71 33.28
C LEU A 24 12.71 70.94 33.75
N SER A 25 11.48 71.10 33.26
CA SER A 25 10.59 72.22 33.58
C SER A 25 9.43 71.75 34.44
N PHE A 26 9.29 72.34 35.63
CA PHE A 26 8.12 72.17 36.50
C PHE A 26 7.23 73.39 36.36
N SER A 27 6.01 73.20 35.88
CA SER A 27 5.05 74.29 35.67
C SER A 27 3.66 73.88 36.17
N THR A 28 2.73 74.81 36.16
CA THR A 28 1.31 74.49 36.32
C THR A 28 0.56 75.03 35.11
N VAL A 29 -0.35 74.24 34.55
CA VAL A 29 -1.27 74.71 33.51
C VAL A 29 -2.68 74.42 34.02
N GLY A 30 -3.46 75.47 34.26
CA GLY A 30 -4.79 75.33 34.88
C GLY A 30 -4.76 74.74 36.29
N ASN A 31 -3.75 75.10 37.10
CA ASN A 31 -3.50 74.58 38.46
C ASN A 31 -3.15 73.09 38.55
N ILE A 32 -2.88 72.41 37.44
CA ILE A 32 -2.38 71.03 37.44
C ILE A 32 -0.86 71.07 37.33
N PRO A 33 -0.11 70.50 38.31
CA PRO A 33 1.34 70.36 38.21
C PRO A 33 1.71 69.56 36.96
N ARG A 34 2.64 70.09 36.18
CA ARG A 34 3.21 69.46 35.00
C ARG A 34 4.72 69.46 35.12
N THR A 35 5.30 68.32 34.75
CA THR A 35 6.74 68.20 34.55
C THR A 35 6.95 67.93 33.06
N THR A 36 7.69 68.81 32.39
CA THR A 36 7.98 68.69 30.96
C THR A 36 9.48 68.65 30.77
N ILE A 37 9.96 67.72 29.96
CA ILE A 37 11.34 67.70 29.49
C ILE A 37 11.37 68.55 28.22
N ILE A 38 12.19 69.60 28.21
CA ILE A 38 12.44 70.44 27.05
C ILE A 38 13.81 70.01 26.53
N GLY A 39 13.94 69.66 25.24
CA GLY A 39 15.21 69.24 24.65
C GLY A 39 15.24 67.83 24.05
N GLY A 40 16.26 67.56 23.23
CA GLY A 40 16.36 66.45 22.27
C GLY A 40 16.40 65.05 22.92
N GLN A 41 15.97 64.05 22.14
CA GLN A 41 15.60 62.74 22.64
C GLN A 41 16.75 62.01 23.35
N ILE A 42 16.43 61.55 24.56
CA ILE A 42 17.14 60.59 25.44
C ILE A 42 17.62 61.28 26.72
N TRP A 43 16.71 61.42 27.67
CA TRP A 43 17.06 61.53 29.08
C TRP A 43 16.75 60.20 29.76
N GLN A 44 17.80 59.50 30.19
CA GLN A 44 17.71 58.24 30.91
C GLN A 44 17.54 58.56 32.40
N ILE A 45 16.35 58.34 32.96
CA ILE A 45 16.14 58.40 34.42
C ILE A 45 16.75 57.12 35.00
N ILE A 46 18.02 57.18 35.40
CA ILE A 46 18.72 56.07 36.05
C ILE A 46 18.33 56.08 37.54
N GLY A 47 17.21 55.44 37.86
CA GLY A 47 16.93 54.97 39.21
C GLY A 47 17.62 53.63 39.44
N HIS A 48 18.88 53.65 39.86
CA HIS A 48 19.60 52.42 40.24
C HIS A 48 19.29 52.09 41.71
N VAL A 49 18.53 51.01 41.94
CA VAL A 49 18.45 50.36 43.26
C VAL A 49 19.24 49.05 43.16
N PRO A 50 20.35 48.85 43.88
CA PRO A 50 21.33 47.80 43.56
C PRO A 50 20.92 46.33 43.79
N SER A 51 19.65 46.00 44.03
CA SER A 51 19.29 44.64 44.46
C SER A 51 18.05 44.01 43.82
N VAL A 52 17.31 44.72 42.96
CA VAL A 52 16.20 44.12 42.19
C VAL A 52 15.91 45.03 41.00
N GLY A 53 16.23 44.56 39.78
CA GLY A 53 15.90 45.09 38.44
C GLY A 53 15.44 46.55 38.26
N THR A 54 16.03 47.25 37.29
CA THR A 54 15.53 48.55 36.81
C THR A 54 14.13 48.40 36.20
N ALA A 55 13.11 49.01 36.82
CA ALA A 55 11.76 49.09 36.27
C ALA A 55 11.42 50.54 35.92
N ILE A 56 10.89 50.77 34.72
CA ILE A 56 10.21 52.03 34.38
C ILE A 56 8.73 51.75 34.55
N GLN A 57 8.14 52.26 35.63
CA GLN A 57 6.71 52.16 35.88
C GLN A 57 6.01 53.41 35.31
N LEU A 58 5.30 53.25 34.20
CA LEU A 58 4.40 54.27 33.69
C LEU A 58 3.01 54.00 34.29
N MET A 59 2.70 54.69 35.39
CA MET A 59 1.38 54.60 36.00
C MET A 59 0.38 55.42 35.18
N GLY A 60 -0.57 54.73 34.54
CA GLY A 60 -1.90 55.29 34.34
C GLY A 60 -2.59 55.47 35.69
N ASP A 61 -3.72 56.18 35.73
CA ASP A 61 -4.49 56.40 36.95
C ASP A 61 -4.87 55.09 37.68
N SER A 62 -5.46 55.25 38.88
CA SER A 62 -5.37 54.37 40.06
C SER A 62 -5.73 52.88 39.93
N GLU A 63 -5.99 52.33 38.74
CA GLU A 63 -6.35 50.93 38.55
C GLU A 63 -5.65 50.21 37.37
N VAL A 64 -4.86 50.89 36.53
CA VAL A 64 -4.15 50.21 35.41
C VAL A 64 -2.74 50.77 35.19
N GLY A 65 -1.73 50.01 35.60
CA GLY A 65 -0.32 50.30 35.33
C GLY A 65 0.29 49.28 34.38
N LEU A 66 1.03 49.74 33.38
CA LEU A 66 1.88 48.88 32.54
C LEU A 66 3.27 48.79 33.19
N ASN A 67 3.64 47.59 33.66
CA ASN A 67 4.97 47.34 34.18
C ASN A 67 5.82 46.67 33.10
N LEU A 68 6.83 47.37 32.59
CA LEU A 68 7.83 46.80 31.69
C LEU A 68 9.04 46.38 32.53
N PHE A 69 9.24 45.07 32.66
CA PHE A 69 10.40 44.51 33.33
C PHE A 69 11.45 44.16 32.27
N TRP A 70 12.66 44.67 32.45
CA TRP A 70 13.84 44.14 31.77
C TRP A 70 14.66 43.40 32.82
N ASP A 71 14.63 42.08 32.76
CA ASP A 71 15.54 41.21 33.48
C ASP A 71 16.82 41.06 32.64
N ASP A 72 18.00 41.32 33.21
CA ASP A 72 19.28 41.21 32.50
C ASP A 72 19.79 39.76 32.41
N PHE A 73 19.13 38.80 33.06
CA PHE A 73 19.52 37.39 33.05
C PHE A 73 18.81 36.56 31.98
N SER A 74 17.69 37.01 31.44
CA SER A 74 16.99 36.36 30.33
C SER A 74 17.01 37.26 29.10
N ASN A 75 17.51 36.76 27.97
CA ASN A 75 17.60 37.47 26.68
C ASN A 75 16.20 37.76 26.05
N GLY A 76 15.14 37.92 26.85
CA GLY A 76 13.78 38.17 26.40
C GLY A 76 13.02 39.09 27.36
N ALA A 77 12.39 40.12 26.81
CA ALA A 77 11.49 40.99 27.56
C ALA A 77 10.19 40.23 27.87
N LEU A 78 9.87 40.08 29.16
CA LEU A 78 8.62 39.46 29.60
C LEU A 78 7.56 40.56 29.80
N LEU A 79 6.55 40.63 28.92
CA LEU A 79 5.35 41.45 29.16
C LEU A 79 4.36 40.67 30.02
N ALA A 80 4.29 40.98 31.32
CA ALA A 80 3.29 40.43 32.23
C ALA A 80 2.24 41.49 32.55
N SER A 81 0.97 41.17 32.31
CA SER A 81 -0.20 41.97 32.70
C SER A 81 -1.10 41.15 33.62
N ASN A 82 -1.57 41.77 34.70
CA ASN A 82 -2.50 41.20 35.67
C ASN A 82 -3.97 41.33 35.22
N ALA A 83 -4.21 41.91 34.03
CA ALA A 83 -5.50 41.97 33.35
C ALA A 83 -5.40 41.35 31.95
N THR A 84 -6.54 40.97 31.36
CA THR A 84 -6.63 40.42 29.99
C THR A 84 -5.92 41.33 29.00
N MET A 85 -4.79 40.86 28.47
CA MET A 85 -4.00 41.61 27.51
C MET A 85 -4.67 41.44 26.14
N SER A 86 -5.41 42.46 25.69
CA SER A 86 -5.97 42.43 24.33
C SER A 86 -4.89 42.89 23.35
N LEU A 87 -4.20 41.92 22.75
CA LEU A 87 -3.34 42.17 21.61
C LEU A 87 -4.26 42.45 20.41
N THR A 88 -4.50 43.73 20.15
CA THR A 88 -5.22 44.14 18.95
C THR A 88 -4.27 44.00 17.77
N THR A 89 -4.71 43.27 16.76
CA THR A 89 -4.04 43.19 15.48
C THR A 89 -4.04 44.57 14.81
N ASP A 90 -3.13 44.80 13.87
CA ASP A 90 -3.22 45.99 13.03
C ASP A 90 -4.53 46.01 12.23
N ASN A 91 -4.79 47.10 11.51
CA ASN A 91 -6.01 47.24 10.70
C ASN A 91 -6.15 46.19 9.58
N ASN A 92 -5.15 45.32 9.39
CA ASN A 92 -5.15 44.23 8.43
C ASN A 92 -5.23 42.84 9.10
N GLY A 93 -5.40 42.76 10.43
CA GLY A 93 -5.53 41.51 11.15
C GLY A 93 -4.20 40.82 11.48
N ASN A 94 -3.05 41.47 11.27
CA ASN A 94 -1.75 40.84 11.52
C ASN A 94 -1.29 41.03 12.96
N LEU A 95 -0.90 39.94 13.61
CA LEU A 95 -0.15 39.92 14.87
C LEU A 95 1.32 39.62 14.55
N THR A 96 2.18 40.64 14.55
CA THR A 96 3.61 40.44 14.24
C THR A 96 4.38 40.16 15.52
N LEU A 97 4.70 38.89 15.78
CA LEU A 97 5.63 38.51 16.85
C LEU A 97 7.06 38.64 16.30
N ALA A 98 7.95 39.34 17.02
CA ALA A 98 9.30 39.62 16.54
C ALA A 98 10.08 38.31 16.28
N PRO A 99 10.97 38.28 15.25
CA PRO A 99 11.71 37.07 14.89
C PRO A 99 12.67 36.67 16.01
N GLY A 100 12.51 35.47 16.57
CA GLY A 100 13.47 34.87 17.51
C GLY A 100 12.88 34.30 18.81
N GLY A 101 11.60 34.51 19.10
CA GLY A 101 10.93 33.87 20.24
C GLY A 101 10.27 32.55 19.84
N ILE A 102 10.68 31.43 20.43
CA ILE A 102 9.94 30.16 20.34
C ILE A 102 8.69 30.31 21.22
N GLY A 103 7.62 30.82 20.64
CA GLY A 103 6.30 30.77 21.25
C GLY A 103 5.71 29.38 21.02
N VAL A 104 5.62 28.57 22.07
CA VAL A 104 4.77 27.37 22.04
C VAL A 104 3.33 27.87 22.04
N ILE A 105 2.66 27.78 20.89
CA ILE A 105 1.22 27.97 20.82
C ILE A 105 0.61 26.65 21.32
N ASP A 106 0.18 26.64 22.58
CA ASP A 106 -0.55 25.50 23.15
C ASP A 106 -1.98 25.52 22.60
N VAL A 107 -2.19 24.85 21.46
CA VAL A 107 -3.50 24.75 20.80
C VAL A 107 -4.30 23.65 21.48
N THR A 108 -4.88 23.96 22.64
CA THR A 108 -5.83 23.08 23.34
C THR A 108 -7.28 23.28 22.87
N ALA A 109 -7.52 24.14 21.88
CA ALA A 109 -8.83 24.33 21.26
C ALA A 109 -8.94 23.53 19.96
N GLU A 110 -10.06 22.82 19.77
CA GLU A 110 -10.36 21.87 18.67
C GLU A 110 -10.34 22.48 17.24
N THR A 111 -9.93 23.73 17.06
CA THR A 111 -9.85 24.37 15.74
C THR A 111 -8.62 25.28 15.65
N ILE A 112 -7.73 24.96 14.71
CA ILE A 112 -6.64 25.83 14.26
C ILE A 112 -7.23 26.73 13.17
N ASP A 113 -7.35 28.02 13.46
CA ASP A 113 -7.70 29.05 12.47
C ASP A 113 -6.44 29.42 11.68
N LEU A 114 -6.39 29.04 10.40
CA LEU A 114 -5.27 29.29 9.48
C LEU A 114 -5.44 30.60 8.67
N GLY A 115 -6.32 31.51 9.10
CA GLY A 115 -6.55 32.78 8.42
C GLY A 115 -7.36 32.62 7.12
N THR A 116 -7.14 33.50 6.13
CA THR A 116 -8.00 33.66 4.94
C THR A 116 -8.07 32.46 3.98
N ASN A 117 -7.43 31.34 4.30
CA ASN A 117 -7.67 30.07 3.62
C ASN A 117 -8.95 29.44 4.17
N THR A 118 -10.08 29.96 3.73
CA THR A 118 -11.37 29.32 3.96
C THR A 118 -11.40 28.02 3.14
N ILE A 119 -11.59 26.87 3.80
CA ILE A 119 -12.04 25.65 3.12
C ILE A 119 -13.50 25.88 2.73
N ALA A 120 -13.72 26.69 1.70
CA ALA A 120 -15.01 26.82 1.05
C ALA A 120 -15.02 25.85 -0.13
N ASP A 121 -16.03 24.98 -0.16
CA ASP A 121 -16.36 24.05 -1.26
C ASP A 121 -15.58 22.75 -1.41
N GLY A 122 -14.90 22.26 -0.37
CA GLY A 122 -14.41 20.87 -0.35
C GLY A 122 -13.37 20.53 -1.44
N GLN A 123 -12.80 21.54 -2.11
CA GLN A 123 -11.64 21.38 -2.97
C GLN A 123 -10.48 22.19 -2.41
N MET A 124 -9.44 21.48 -1.98
CA MET A 124 -8.13 22.07 -1.74
C MET A 124 -7.55 22.47 -3.09
N ASN A 125 -7.60 23.76 -3.44
CA ASN A 125 -7.00 24.25 -4.68
C ASN A 125 -5.66 24.93 -4.35
N GLY A 126 -4.59 24.17 -4.53
CA GLY A 126 -3.19 24.56 -4.35
C GLY A 126 -2.29 23.32 -4.36
N ASP A 127 -1.04 23.46 -4.78
CA ASP A 127 -0.04 22.39 -4.65
C ASP A 127 0.38 22.25 -3.18
N TRP A 128 -0.45 21.55 -2.41
CA TRP A 128 -0.12 21.15 -1.05
C TRP A 128 0.72 19.88 -1.13
N SER A 129 2.05 20.03 -1.16
CA SER A 129 2.93 18.89 -0.90
C SER A 129 2.88 18.59 0.60
N LEU A 130 1.94 17.74 1.01
CA LEU A 130 2.06 17.06 2.29
C LEU A 130 3.27 16.13 2.17
N ASN A 131 4.40 16.60 2.69
CA ASN A 131 5.62 15.81 2.73
C ASN A 131 5.47 14.78 3.86
N PHE A 132 4.70 13.73 3.58
CA PHE A 132 4.63 12.57 4.43
C PHE A 132 5.89 11.74 4.20
N GLY A 133 7.02 12.21 4.72
CA GLY A 133 8.33 11.57 4.57
C GLY A 133 8.45 10.16 5.16
N ASP A 134 7.34 9.56 5.60
CA ASP A 134 7.27 8.21 6.17
C ASP A 134 6.00 7.42 5.76
N LEU A 135 5.24 7.89 4.75
CA LEU A 135 4.07 7.14 4.21
C LEU A 135 4.43 6.23 3.03
N THR A 136 5.71 5.98 2.77
CA THR A 136 6.13 5.08 1.69
C THR A 136 5.97 3.60 2.02
N GLU A 137 5.57 3.25 3.25
CA GLU A 137 5.06 1.91 3.54
C GLU A 137 3.52 1.92 3.47
N PRO A 138 2.92 1.28 2.45
CA PRO A 138 1.46 1.29 2.24
C PRO A 138 0.64 0.67 3.38
N ASP A 139 1.28 0.09 4.39
CA ASP A 139 0.63 -0.79 5.37
C ASP A 139 0.17 -0.09 6.66
N ASN A 140 0.38 1.23 6.82
CA ASN A 140 0.05 1.99 8.04
C ASN A 140 -1.09 3.03 7.90
N VAL A 141 -1.89 2.98 6.83
CA VAL A 141 -2.86 4.06 6.52
C VAL A 141 -4.08 4.09 7.46
N ASP A 142 -4.36 3.04 8.24
CA ASP A 142 -5.51 2.99 9.16
C ASP A 142 -5.16 3.37 10.62
N GLY A 143 -3.91 3.76 10.90
CA GLY A 143 -3.45 4.08 12.25
C GLY A 143 -3.36 2.88 13.19
N ARG A 144 -3.56 1.65 12.71
CA ARG A 144 -3.15 0.46 13.44
C ARG A 144 -1.66 0.26 13.20
N ILE A 145 -0.90 0.20 14.29
CA ILE A 145 0.47 -0.29 14.24
C ILE A 145 0.40 -1.69 13.64
N ASP A 146 1.04 -1.87 12.49
CA ASP A 146 1.23 -3.19 11.89
C ASP A 146 1.75 -4.16 12.97
N PRO A 147 0.99 -5.21 13.32
CA PRO A 147 1.45 -6.23 14.25
C PRO A 147 2.79 -6.83 13.83
N ASP A 148 3.11 -6.83 12.54
CA ASP A 148 4.35 -7.37 11.98
C ASP A 148 5.56 -6.46 12.29
N ALA A 149 5.38 -5.14 12.36
CA ALA A 149 6.43 -4.19 12.76
C ALA A 149 6.83 -4.32 14.24
N ILE A 150 5.95 -4.84 15.10
CA ILE A 150 6.25 -5.17 16.50
C ILE A 150 7.05 -6.48 16.58
N LEU A 151 6.75 -7.44 15.70
CA LEU A 151 7.39 -8.75 15.66
C LEU A 151 8.86 -8.65 15.23
N GLU A 152 9.19 -7.87 14.20
CA GLU A 152 10.57 -7.72 13.70
C GLU A 152 11.55 -7.11 14.71
N LYS A 153 11.06 -6.28 15.65
CA LYS A 153 11.90 -5.71 16.71
C LYS A 153 12.16 -6.66 17.89
N SER A 154 11.43 -7.78 17.97
CA SER A 154 11.51 -8.76 19.07
C SER A 154 12.22 -10.06 18.71
N GLU A 155 12.59 -10.22 17.43
CA GLU A 155 13.40 -11.35 16.97
C GLU A 155 14.86 -11.13 17.37
N ASP A 156 15.41 -12.06 18.17
CA ASP A 156 16.84 -12.09 18.52
C ASP A 156 17.65 -12.74 17.39
N SER A 157 17.08 -13.75 16.71
CA SER A 157 17.65 -14.33 15.48
C SER A 157 16.62 -15.09 14.65
N TYR A 158 16.85 -15.14 13.32
CA TYR A 158 15.99 -15.82 12.37
C TYR A 158 16.79 -16.52 11.26
N TRP A 159 16.36 -17.72 10.87
CA TRP A 159 16.96 -18.49 9.79
C TRP A 159 15.90 -19.07 8.86
N ARG A 160 15.94 -18.63 7.59
CA ARG A 160 15.20 -19.24 6.48
C ARG A 160 16.05 -20.32 5.81
N PHE A 161 15.45 -21.47 5.54
CA PHE A 161 16.11 -22.60 4.87
C PHE A 161 15.68 -22.70 3.39
N ASN A 162 15.75 -21.59 2.65
CA ASN A 162 15.20 -21.43 1.29
C ASN A 162 16.23 -21.69 0.16
N GLY A 163 16.87 -22.86 0.13
CA GLY A 163 17.76 -23.24 -0.98
C GLY A 163 19.17 -22.61 -0.97
N THR A 164 19.40 -21.63 -0.10
CA THR A 164 20.73 -21.17 0.33
C THR A 164 20.66 -20.96 1.85
N LEU A 165 21.66 -21.42 2.59
CA LEU A 165 21.74 -21.18 4.05
C LEU A 165 22.14 -19.72 4.28
N VAL A 166 21.18 -18.80 4.15
CA VAL A 166 21.43 -17.38 4.39
C VAL A 166 20.84 -17.03 5.76
N PRO A 167 21.67 -16.62 6.73
CA PRO A 167 21.17 -15.94 7.91
C PRO A 167 20.38 -14.70 7.48
N GLU A 168 19.08 -14.63 7.75
CA GLU A 168 18.26 -13.45 7.49
C GLU A 168 18.06 -12.70 8.81
N ALA A 169 18.56 -11.47 8.90
CA ALA A 169 18.51 -10.65 10.10
C ALA A 169 17.08 -10.34 10.53
N GLY A 170 16.62 -10.94 11.63
CA GLY A 170 15.57 -10.38 12.49
C GLY A 170 16.22 -9.50 13.55
N GLY A 171 15.73 -8.28 13.77
CA GLY A 171 16.15 -7.44 14.89
C GLY A 171 17.56 -6.81 14.82
N GLY A 172 17.81 -5.94 13.84
CA GLY A 172 18.87 -4.90 13.90
C GLY A 172 20.35 -5.35 13.94
N GLY A 173 20.66 -6.63 14.13
CA GLY A 173 21.99 -7.22 14.04
C GLY A 173 22.06 -8.31 12.99
N SER A 174 23.20 -8.48 12.31
CA SER A 174 23.41 -9.64 11.44
C SER A 174 23.34 -10.92 12.28
N PRO A 175 22.46 -11.88 11.96
CA PRO A 175 22.31 -13.06 12.76
C PRO A 175 23.58 -13.90 12.63
N PRO A 176 23.86 -14.72 13.64
CA PRO A 176 25.06 -15.53 13.64
C PRO A 176 25.02 -16.51 12.47
N THR A 177 26.19 -16.70 11.86
CA THR A 177 26.35 -17.68 10.79
C THR A 177 26.19 -19.09 11.35
N LEU A 178 25.21 -19.84 10.83
CA LEU A 178 25.13 -21.27 11.06
C LEU A 178 26.19 -21.97 10.22
N THR A 179 27.10 -22.68 10.88
CA THR A 179 28.09 -23.52 10.20
C THR A 179 27.56 -24.95 10.17
N LEU A 180 27.51 -25.54 8.97
CA LEU A 180 27.22 -26.97 8.81
C LEU A 180 28.38 -27.75 9.42
N SER A 181 28.09 -28.52 10.46
CA SER A 181 29.12 -29.23 11.22
C SER A 181 29.34 -30.66 10.72
N ASP A 182 28.33 -31.25 10.07
CA ASP A 182 28.35 -32.63 9.54
C ASP A 182 27.27 -32.80 8.46
N GLY A 183 27.40 -33.79 7.58
CA GLY A 183 26.43 -34.13 6.53
C GLY A 183 26.47 -33.27 5.26
N THR A 184 25.43 -33.40 4.43
CA THR A 184 25.26 -32.64 3.17
C THR A 184 23.95 -31.85 3.15
N THR A 185 23.98 -30.65 2.58
CA THR A 185 22.79 -29.81 2.44
C THR A 185 21.82 -30.41 1.42
N VAL A 186 20.68 -30.89 1.90
CA VAL A 186 19.57 -31.38 1.09
C VAL A 186 18.31 -30.60 1.46
N TYR A 187 17.48 -30.27 0.47
CA TYR A 187 16.26 -29.50 0.66
C TYR A 187 15.00 -30.35 0.44
N CYS A 188 13.94 -30.01 1.15
CA CYS A 188 12.62 -30.59 0.99
C CYS A 188 11.57 -29.50 0.76
N ASP A 189 10.44 -29.90 0.20
CA ASP A 189 9.42 -28.97 -0.28
C ASP A 189 8.43 -28.56 0.81
N ARG A 190 8.14 -27.25 0.92
CA ARG A 190 7.12 -26.66 1.79
C ARG A 190 6.22 -25.71 1.00
N GLY A 191 5.78 -26.14 -0.19
CA GLY A 191 4.98 -25.31 -1.09
C GLY A 191 5.86 -24.32 -1.85
N THR A 192 5.64 -23.02 -1.67
CA THR A 192 6.48 -21.99 -2.31
C THR A 192 7.81 -21.76 -1.58
N ALA A 193 7.92 -22.22 -0.33
CA ALA A 193 9.14 -22.21 0.47
C ALA A 193 9.88 -23.56 0.44
N LYS A 194 11.15 -23.58 0.85
CA LYS A 194 11.91 -24.82 1.07
C LYS A 194 12.20 -25.02 2.55
N GLY A 195 12.46 -26.27 2.90
CA GLY A 195 13.03 -26.65 4.18
C GLY A 195 14.35 -27.38 3.99
N HIS A 196 15.14 -27.44 5.05
CA HIS A 196 16.38 -28.22 5.09
C HIS A 196 16.10 -29.61 5.65
N VAL A 197 16.61 -30.64 4.98
CA VAL A 197 16.53 -32.03 5.43
C VAL A 197 17.60 -32.30 6.49
N PHE A 198 17.19 -32.92 7.58
CA PHE A 198 18.05 -33.46 8.62
C PHE A 198 17.93 -34.98 8.57
N ASP A 199 19.03 -35.68 8.30
CA ASP A 199 19.07 -37.11 7.97
C ASP A 199 20.01 -37.93 8.88
N ASN A 200 20.02 -37.63 10.19
CA ASN A 200 20.97 -38.15 11.19
C ASN A 200 22.42 -37.72 11.03
N ASP A 201 22.86 -37.21 9.88
CA ASP A 201 24.25 -36.76 9.71
C ASP A 201 24.38 -35.23 9.66
N VAL A 202 23.26 -34.52 9.48
CA VAL A 202 23.24 -33.06 9.43
C VAL A 202 22.98 -32.42 10.80
N TYR A 203 23.85 -31.48 11.19
CA TYR A 203 23.55 -30.51 12.22
C TYR A 203 24.33 -29.21 12.03
N TYR A 204 23.84 -28.14 12.64
CA TYR A 204 24.43 -26.81 12.58
C TYR A 204 24.88 -26.34 13.95
N THR A 205 25.91 -25.49 13.96
CA THR A 205 26.36 -24.76 15.15
C THR A 205 26.47 -23.28 14.84
N ALA A 206 25.86 -22.44 15.68
CA ALA A 206 25.97 -20.99 15.63
C ALA A 206 27.10 -20.54 16.59
N THR A 207 28.36 -20.66 16.16
CA THR A 207 29.51 -20.40 17.03
C THR A 207 29.48 -19.00 17.64
N GLY A 208 29.66 -18.91 18.96
CA GLY A 208 29.61 -17.68 19.74
C GLY A 208 28.19 -17.24 20.11
N TYR A 209 27.16 -17.69 19.39
CA TYR A 209 25.78 -17.28 19.64
C TYR A 209 25.09 -18.12 20.69
N LYS A 210 24.45 -17.40 21.62
CA LYS A 210 23.67 -17.94 22.71
C LYS A 210 22.35 -17.16 22.68
N PRO A 211 21.24 -17.78 22.27
CA PRO A 211 19.93 -17.18 22.41
C PRO A 211 19.69 -16.82 23.88
N GLN A 212 18.61 -16.08 24.16
CA GLN A 212 18.32 -15.59 25.49
C GLN A 212 18.59 -16.62 26.61
N THR A 213 19.50 -16.24 27.53
CA THR A 213 20.00 -17.07 28.65
C THR A 213 19.49 -16.54 29.99
N GLY A 214 19.95 -17.12 31.10
CA GLY A 214 19.52 -16.75 32.45
C GLY A 214 18.04 -17.04 32.68
N THR A 215 17.37 -16.14 33.39
CA THR A 215 15.94 -16.19 33.71
C THR A 215 15.07 -15.34 32.79
N GLY A 216 15.56 -14.83 31.66
CA GLY A 216 14.77 -14.01 30.74
C GLY A 216 13.54 -14.71 30.13
N ALA A 217 12.58 -13.96 29.60
CA ALA A 217 11.54 -14.55 28.77
C ALA A 217 12.13 -15.00 27.42
N ARG A 218 11.57 -16.00 26.76
CA ARG A 218 12.02 -16.41 25.42
C ARG A 218 10.96 -17.21 24.67
N THR A 219 11.06 -17.16 23.34
CA THR A 219 10.25 -17.99 22.44
C THR A 219 11.12 -18.60 21.36
N VAL A 220 10.81 -19.84 20.97
CA VAL A 220 11.36 -20.47 19.77
C VAL A 220 10.21 -20.85 18.86
N SER A 221 10.25 -20.43 17.60
CA SER A 221 9.27 -20.81 16.56
C SER A 221 10.00 -21.49 15.39
N LEU A 222 9.36 -22.48 14.77
CA LEU A 222 9.85 -23.13 13.56
C LEU A 222 8.74 -23.85 12.81
N TRP A 223 8.99 -24.18 11.55
CA TRP A 223 8.26 -25.21 10.83
C TRP A 223 9.04 -26.52 10.87
N HIS A 224 8.34 -27.61 11.19
CA HIS A 224 8.91 -28.94 11.24
C HIS A 224 8.01 -29.94 10.52
N LYS A 225 8.59 -30.73 9.63
CA LYS A 225 8.00 -31.96 9.11
C LYS A 225 8.81 -33.15 9.64
N PRO A 226 8.39 -33.74 10.76
CA PRO A 226 9.16 -34.81 11.40
C PRO A 226 9.17 -36.10 10.58
N VAL A 227 10.30 -36.80 10.60
CA VAL A 227 10.39 -38.20 10.14
C VAL A 227 11.17 -39.03 11.16
N GLY A 228 11.22 -40.35 10.96
CA GLY A 228 12.01 -41.23 11.83
C GLY A 228 11.35 -41.55 13.16
N SER A 229 12.07 -42.28 14.02
CA SER A 229 11.62 -42.56 15.39
C SER A 229 12.74 -42.40 16.42
N GLY A 230 12.39 -42.39 17.70
CA GLY A 230 13.33 -42.24 18.81
C GLY A 230 13.54 -40.80 19.27
N ASN A 231 14.51 -40.59 20.15
CA ASN A 231 14.76 -39.27 20.73
C ASN A 231 15.55 -38.41 19.74
N ARG A 232 14.92 -37.40 19.15
CA ARG A 232 15.52 -36.56 18.09
C ARG A 232 15.55 -35.10 18.53
N ASN A 233 16.74 -34.51 18.65
CA ASN A 233 16.98 -33.15 19.17
C ASN A 233 17.00 -32.11 18.05
N ILE A 234 16.07 -31.16 18.10
CA ILE A 234 15.89 -30.10 17.10
C ILE A 234 16.79 -28.91 17.40
N TRP A 235 16.87 -28.46 18.65
CA TRP A 235 17.81 -27.42 19.05
C TRP A 235 18.29 -27.61 20.46
N HIS A 236 19.44 -27.04 20.77
CA HIS A 236 20.04 -27.10 22.10
C HIS A 236 20.94 -25.89 22.35
N TYR A 237 20.81 -25.26 23.52
CA TYR A 237 21.81 -24.36 24.10
C TYR A 237 21.75 -24.38 25.64
N GLY A 238 22.74 -23.79 26.31
CA GLY A 238 22.75 -23.70 27.78
C GLY A 238 23.99 -24.31 28.44
N GLY A 239 23.79 -25.06 29.54
CA GLY A 239 24.86 -25.77 30.25
C GLY A 239 24.37 -27.00 31.01
N SER A 240 25.23 -27.98 31.26
CA SER A 240 24.90 -29.33 31.75
C SER A 240 24.30 -29.45 33.16
N GLY A 241 24.02 -28.34 33.85
CA GLY A 241 23.39 -28.33 35.17
C GLY A 241 21.86 -28.45 35.12
N ALA A 242 21.25 -28.69 36.28
CA ALA A 242 19.79 -28.76 36.43
C ALA A 242 19.13 -27.41 36.14
N GLY A 243 18.17 -27.36 35.21
CA GLY A 243 17.49 -26.12 34.83
C GLY A 243 18.36 -25.16 34.01
N ASN A 244 19.58 -25.59 33.64
CA ASN A 244 20.57 -24.76 32.97
C ASN A 244 20.62 -24.97 31.46
N GLN A 245 19.85 -25.92 30.92
CA GLN A 245 19.70 -26.17 29.48
C GLN A 245 18.34 -25.69 29.00
N PHE A 246 18.32 -25.24 27.75
CA PHE A 246 17.08 -25.02 27.01
C PHE A 246 17.24 -25.71 25.65
N TRP A 247 16.52 -26.80 25.47
CA TRP A 247 16.59 -27.61 24.28
C TRP A 247 15.24 -28.23 24.01
N ALA A 248 14.99 -28.57 22.76
CA ALA A 248 13.79 -29.31 22.42
C ALA A 248 14.10 -30.37 21.40
N GLY A 249 13.29 -31.42 21.51
CA GLY A 249 13.40 -32.57 20.66
C GLY A 249 13.32 -33.84 21.47
N ARG A 250 12.13 -34.42 21.43
CA ARG A 250 11.92 -35.82 21.75
C ARG A 250 10.59 -36.24 21.15
N ILE A 251 10.59 -36.61 19.86
CA ILE A 251 9.46 -37.32 19.27
C ILE A 251 9.50 -38.75 19.81
N ARG A 252 9.02 -38.94 21.05
CA ARG A 252 9.19 -40.20 21.79
C ARG A 252 8.48 -41.34 21.08
N ASP A 253 9.23 -42.39 20.75
CA ASP A 253 8.68 -43.64 20.21
C ASP A 253 8.32 -44.66 21.32
N THR A 254 8.20 -44.23 22.58
CA THR A 254 7.77 -45.12 23.68
C THR A 254 6.44 -44.65 24.23
N VAL A 255 5.38 -45.25 23.66
CA VAL A 255 4.05 -45.49 24.21
C VAL A 255 3.33 -44.26 24.78
N ALA A 256 3.02 -43.28 23.93
CA ALA A 256 1.70 -42.61 23.87
C ALA A 256 1.64 -41.36 22.98
N SER A 257 2.76 -40.79 22.51
CA SER A 257 2.67 -39.70 21.53
C SER A 257 4.00 -39.41 20.82
N ASN A 258 3.96 -39.29 19.49
CA ASN A 258 5.01 -38.68 18.67
C ASN A 258 5.02 -37.15 18.88
N ALA A 259 5.04 -36.73 20.13
CA ALA A 259 4.79 -35.35 20.51
C ALA A 259 6.06 -34.53 20.62
N PHE A 260 5.88 -33.23 20.44
CA PHE A 260 6.92 -32.25 20.68
C PHE A 260 7.24 -32.11 22.18
N THR A 261 8.51 -31.97 22.53
CA THR A 261 8.96 -31.86 23.93
C THR A 261 10.02 -30.79 24.07
N VAL A 262 9.83 -29.87 25.03
CA VAL A 262 10.84 -28.93 25.52
C VAL A 262 11.45 -29.49 26.79
N LEU A 263 12.78 -29.52 26.88
CA LEU A 263 13.52 -30.12 27.98
C LEU A 263 14.42 -29.09 28.67
N PHE A 264 14.69 -29.35 29.95
CA PHE A 264 15.49 -28.46 30.83
C PHE A 264 16.52 -29.25 31.65
N ASN A 265 17.00 -30.38 31.10
CA ASN A 265 17.87 -31.40 31.71
C ASN A 265 17.23 -32.21 32.84
N VAL A 266 16.55 -31.54 33.79
CA VAL A 266 15.91 -32.18 34.96
C VAL A 266 14.40 -32.30 34.86
N GLY A 267 13.80 -31.71 33.83
CA GLY A 267 12.37 -31.78 33.62
C GLY A 267 12.01 -31.49 32.17
N SER A 268 10.73 -31.54 31.86
CA SER A 268 10.24 -31.34 30.50
C SER A 268 8.81 -30.82 30.49
N ALA A 269 8.48 -30.09 29.43
CA ALA A 269 7.13 -29.77 29.01
C ALA A 269 6.84 -30.58 27.74
N ASN A 270 5.79 -31.40 27.77
CA ASN A 270 5.50 -32.39 26.74
C ASN A 270 4.14 -32.08 26.13
N SER A 271 4.12 -31.93 24.81
CA SER A 271 2.87 -31.92 24.06
C SER A 271 2.22 -33.31 24.08
N VAL A 272 0.92 -33.38 23.83
CA VAL A 272 0.18 -34.63 23.58
C VAL A 272 -0.24 -34.77 22.12
N ILE A 273 0.00 -33.75 21.29
CA ILE A 273 -0.33 -33.74 19.87
C ILE A 273 0.71 -34.59 19.12
N ASP A 274 0.23 -35.55 18.32
CA ASP A 274 1.06 -36.38 17.45
C ASP A 274 1.40 -35.59 16.18
N LEU A 275 2.69 -35.29 15.96
CA LEU A 275 3.14 -34.52 14.79
C LEU A 275 3.64 -35.37 13.63
N LYS A 276 3.69 -36.70 13.80
CA LYS A 276 4.37 -37.61 12.85
C LYS A 276 3.38 -38.37 11.99
N THR A 277 2.23 -38.74 12.54
CA THR A 277 1.29 -39.68 11.90
C THR A 277 0.68 -39.18 10.60
N ASP A 278 0.59 -37.86 10.39
CA ASP A 278 0.06 -37.28 9.16
C ASP A 278 1.14 -37.00 8.10
N GLY A 279 2.41 -36.99 8.48
CA GLY A 279 3.53 -36.67 7.60
C GLY A 279 3.46 -35.27 7.01
N LEU A 280 2.86 -34.31 7.73
CA LEU A 280 2.68 -32.93 7.27
C LEU A 280 3.71 -31.98 7.90
N TRP A 281 3.73 -30.74 7.40
CA TRP A 281 4.47 -29.65 8.00
C TRP A 281 3.62 -29.03 9.11
N HIS A 282 4.19 -28.91 10.31
CA HIS A 282 3.58 -28.23 11.43
C HIS A 282 4.38 -26.99 11.81
N HIS A 283 3.69 -25.91 12.15
CA HIS A 283 4.30 -24.79 12.84
C HIS A 283 4.30 -25.06 14.34
N ILE A 284 5.46 -24.91 14.96
CA ILE A 284 5.66 -25.14 16.39
C ILE A 284 6.19 -23.85 17.00
N ALA A 285 5.56 -23.38 18.07
CA ALA A 285 6.12 -22.32 18.91
C ALA A 285 6.15 -22.74 20.37
N ALA A 286 7.31 -22.61 21.02
CA ALA A 286 7.49 -22.86 22.45
C ALA A 286 7.81 -21.54 23.16
N THR A 287 6.94 -21.11 24.06
CA THR A 287 7.10 -19.85 24.81
C THR A 287 7.41 -20.13 26.27
N PHE A 288 8.22 -19.25 26.88
CA PHE A 288 8.65 -19.36 28.25
C PHE A 288 8.74 -17.96 28.90
N PRO A 289 8.08 -17.73 30.06
CA PRO A 289 8.08 -16.42 30.71
C PRO A 289 9.40 -16.10 31.42
N ALA A 290 9.61 -14.81 31.74
CA ALA A 290 10.72 -14.41 32.58
C ALA A 290 10.55 -14.96 34.01
N SER A 291 11.64 -15.49 34.57
CA SER A 291 11.70 -16.13 35.90
C SER A 291 10.70 -17.29 36.08
N GLY A 292 10.34 -17.95 34.97
CA GLY A 292 9.43 -19.07 34.97
C GLY A 292 10.01 -20.35 35.59
N THR A 293 9.11 -21.28 35.82
CA THR A 293 9.37 -22.68 36.11
C THR A 293 9.06 -23.54 34.89
N ILE A 294 9.49 -24.80 34.87
CA ILE A 294 9.20 -25.72 33.76
C ILE A 294 7.68 -25.79 33.46
N GLY A 295 6.85 -25.73 34.51
CA GLY A 295 5.39 -25.75 34.40
C GLY A 295 4.76 -24.55 33.69
N ASP A 296 5.52 -23.47 33.50
CA ASP A 296 5.04 -22.25 32.84
C ASP A 296 5.29 -22.26 31.32
N THR A 297 5.94 -23.30 30.80
CA THR A 297 6.19 -23.47 29.36
C THR A 297 4.89 -23.70 28.60
N LYS A 298 4.69 -23.01 27.48
CA LYS A 298 3.57 -23.25 26.56
C LYS A 298 4.09 -23.77 25.22
N ILE A 299 3.37 -24.71 24.63
CA ILE A 299 3.65 -25.22 23.27
C ILE A 299 2.41 -24.95 22.42
N TYR A 300 2.63 -24.32 21.27
CA TYR A 300 1.64 -24.09 20.24
C TYR A 300 1.97 -24.96 19.04
N ILE A 301 0.98 -25.69 18.52
CA ILE A 301 1.07 -26.49 17.29
C ILE A 301 0.03 -25.94 16.34
N ASP A 302 0.46 -25.52 15.15
CA ASP A 302 -0.39 -24.89 14.14
C ASP A 302 -1.28 -23.85 14.83
N GLU A 303 -0.66 -22.74 15.25
CA GLU A 303 -1.24 -21.57 15.93
C GLU A 303 -1.99 -21.79 17.26
N VAL A 304 -2.35 -23.03 17.60
CA VAL A 304 -3.19 -23.37 18.74
C VAL A 304 -2.33 -23.88 19.89
N ILE A 305 -2.57 -23.36 21.10
CA ILE A 305 -1.93 -23.87 22.32
C ILE A 305 -2.36 -25.33 22.56
N ASP A 306 -1.41 -26.20 22.88
CA ASP A 306 -1.73 -27.58 23.27
C ASP A 306 -2.39 -27.59 24.67
N PRO A 307 -3.70 -27.92 24.77
CA PRO A 307 -4.42 -27.88 26.04
C PRO A 307 -4.10 -29.08 26.95
N GLY A 308 -3.46 -30.12 26.42
CA GLY A 308 -3.24 -31.40 27.09
C GLY A 308 -1.80 -31.60 27.57
N MET A 309 -0.98 -30.55 27.58
CA MET A 309 0.44 -30.66 27.94
C MET A 309 0.67 -31.35 29.29
N THR A 310 1.73 -32.16 29.35
CA THR A 310 2.18 -32.80 30.60
C THR A 310 3.58 -32.36 30.97
N PHE A 311 3.84 -32.25 32.27
CA PHE A 311 5.10 -31.72 32.78
C PHE A 311 5.81 -32.72 33.67
N THR A 312 7.13 -32.78 33.55
CA THR A 312 8.01 -33.48 34.50
C THR A 312 8.78 -32.43 35.29
N ASN A 313 8.75 -32.53 36.63
CA ASN A 313 9.36 -31.58 37.57
C ASN A 313 8.94 -30.11 37.34
N PRO A 314 7.63 -29.82 37.24
CA PRO A 314 7.11 -28.51 36.83
C PRO A 314 7.55 -27.34 37.72
N SER A 315 7.80 -27.57 39.01
CA SER A 315 8.19 -26.52 39.97
C SER A 315 9.66 -26.10 39.89
N THR A 316 10.45 -26.70 39.00
CA THR A 316 11.87 -26.37 38.86
C THR A 316 12.01 -25.03 38.16
N ALA A 317 12.69 -24.07 38.80
CA ALA A 317 13.05 -22.80 38.17
C ALA A 317 14.06 -23.03 37.03
N VAL A 318 13.90 -22.30 35.93
CA VAL A 318 14.80 -22.37 34.78
C VAL A 318 15.77 -21.19 34.81
N ASN A 319 17.07 -21.49 34.67
CA ASN A 319 18.14 -20.51 34.64
C ASN A 319 19.23 -20.95 33.64
N THR A 320 18.96 -20.77 32.35
CA THR A 320 19.80 -21.27 31.26
C THR A 320 21.21 -20.67 31.32
N LEU A 321 22.27 -21.49 31.35
CA LEU A 321 23.64 -20.98 31.42
C LEU A 321 24.17 -20.51 30.07
N THR A 322 25.23 -19.71 30.06
CA THR A 322 25.89 -19.19 28.85
C THR A 322 27.02 -20.09 28.33
N THR A 323 27.08 -21.36 28.74
CA THR A 323 28.25 -22.20 28.49
C THR A 323 28.33 -22.82 27.10
N LEU A 324 27.20 -23.09 26.45
CA LEU A 324 27.13 -23.78 25.17
C LEU A 324 26.43 -22.90 24.14
N ASP A 325 27.03 -22.83 22.95
CA ASP A 325 26.45 -22.17 21.78
C ASP A 325 25.21 -22.92 21.28
N LEU A 326 24.39 -22.24 20.48
CA LEU A 326 23.25 -22.84 19.83
C LEU A 326 23.69 -23.91 18.83
N LYS A 327 23.10 -25.10 18.99
CA LYS A 327 23.12 -26.18 18.02
C LYS A 327 21.70 -26.41 17.48
N ILE A 328 21.59 -26.69 16.19
CA ILE A 328 20.35 -27.08 15.52
C ILE A 328 20.57 -28.45 14.89
N GLY A 329 19.66 -29.39 15.12
CA GLY A 329 19.73 -30.75 14.62
C GLY A 329 20.44 -31.75 15.54
N THR A 330 20.91 -31.34 16.72
CA THR A 330 21.58 -32.24 17.66
C THR A 330 21.58 -31.75 19.12
N ASP A 331 22.16 -32.54 20.02
CA ASP A 331 22.37 -32.21 21.44
C ASP A 331 23.78 -31.66 21.74
N PHE A 332 24.10 -31.48 23.02
CA PHE A 332 25.41 -30.97 23.41
C PHE A 332 26.57 -31.92 23.02
N ASP A 333 26.37 -33.24 23.09
CA ASP A 333 27.38 -34.26 22.75
C ASP A 333 27.49 -34.55 21.24
N ALA A 334 26.59 -33.99 20.43
CA ALA A 334 26.48 -34.25 19.00
C ALA A 334 26.27 -35.74 18.65
N THR A 335 25.62 -36.49 19.55
CA THR A 335 25.52 -37.95 19.43
C THR A 335 24.62 -38.34 18.26
N ALA A 336 25.11 -39.19 17.34
CA ALA A 336 24.39 -39.52 16.11
C ALA A 336 22.98 -40.11 16.34
N SER A 337 22.81 -40.93 17.39
CA SER A 337 21.54 -41.56 17.73
C SER A 337 20.45 -40.60 18.24
N VAL A 338 20.77 -39.32 18.42
CA VAL A 338 19.82 -38.30 18.89
C VAL A 338 19.74 -37.06 18.00
N ARG A 339 20.37 -37.10 16.83
CA ARG A 339 20.26 -36.03 15.83
C ARG A 339 18.84 -35.96 15.26
N THR A 340 18.44 -34.79 14.76
CA THR A 340 17.12 -34.59 14.14
C THR A 340 16.98 -35.47 12.91
N GLU A 341 15.76 -35.99 12.73
CA GLU A 341 15.31 -36.56 11.47
C GLU A 341 14.08 -35.78 11.01
N GLY A 342 14.09 -35.30 9.77
CA GLY A 342 12.94 -34.64 9.16
C GLY A 342 13.35 -33.41 8.39
N CYS A 343 12.46 -32.44 8.34
CA CYS A 343 12.68 -31.19 7.65
C CYS A 343 12.39 -29.99 8.53
N LEU A 344 13.32 -29.04 8.62
CA LEU A 344 13.13 -27.79 9.36
C LEU A 344 13.09 -26.61 8.40
N SER A 345 12.29 -25.60 8.72
CA SER A 345 12.30 -24.31 8.03
C SER A 345 11.87 -23.18 8.97
N ASP A 346 12.21 -21.94 8.62
CA ASP A 346 11.84 -20.70 9.32
C ASP A 346 12.00 -20.73 10.85
N MET A 347 13.19 -21.12 11.31
CA MET A 347 13.47 -21.17 12.74
C MET A 347 13.79 -19.76 13.26
N ALA A 348 13.09 -19.33 14.30
CA ALA A 348 13.22 -18.00 14.92
C ALA A 348 13.37 -18.13 16.44
N PHE A 349 14.21 -17.28 17.03
CA PHE A 349 14.36 -17.10 18.47
C PHE A 349 14.00 -15.67 18.85
N PHE A 350 13.25 -15.54 19.95
CA PHE A 350 12.79 -14.27 20.50
C PHE A 350 13.26 -14.17 21.95
N ASP A 351 13.65 -12.98 22.37
CA ASP A 351 14.04 -12.67 23.75
C ASP A 351 12.83 -12.27 24.64
N THR A 352 11.62 -12.51 24.13
CA THR A 352 10.34 -12.28 24.80
C THR A 352 9.46 -13.52 24.81
N GLU A 353 8.50 -13.56 25.74
CA GLU A 353 7.40 -14.54 25.72
C GLU A 353 6.33 -14.02 24.75
N LEU A 354 6.15 -14.70 23.63
CA LEU A 354 5.10 -14.33 22.68
C LEU A 354 3.72 -14.70 23.22
N THR A 355 2.76 -13.82 22.98
CA THR A 355 1.34 -14.06 23.24
C THR A 355 0.75 -14.99 22.17
N ALA A 356 -0.41 -15.59 22.44
CA ALA A 356 -1.12 -16.43 21.46
C ALA A 356 -1.39 -15.67 20.13
N THR A 357 -1.75 -14.39 20.21
CA THR A 357 -1.95 -13.54 19.03
C THR A 357 -0.66 -13.36 18.23
N GLN A 358 0.47 -13.13 18.89
CA GLN A 358 1.76 -13.01 18.21
C GLN A 358 2.20 -14.33 17.57
N VAL A 359 1.95 -15.46 18.22
CA VAL A 359 2.21 -16.79 17.63
C VAL A 359 1.34 -17.03 16.40
N LEU A 360 0.06 -16.64 16.44
CA LEU A 360 -0.84 -16.70 15.28
C LEU A 360 -0.35 -15.83 14.12
N ASN A 361 0.15 -14.62 14.41
CA ASN A 361 0.70 -13.74 13.39
C ASN A 361 1.94 -14.35 12.73
N ILE A 362 2.88 -14.90 13.51
CA ILE A 362 4.05 -15.62 12.96
C ILE A 362 3.61 -16.80 12.10
N TYR A 363 2.65 -17.59 12.59
CA TYR A 363 2.10 -18.70 11.83
C TYR A 363 1.56 -18.22 10.49
N ASN A 364 0.69 -17.21 10.45
CA ASN A 364 0.10 -16.71 9.21
C ASN A 364 1.14 -16.10 8.26
N ARG A 365 2.13 -15.38 8.81
CA ARG A 365 3.24 -14.77 8.06
C ARG A 365 4.13 -15.83 7.39
N GLN A 366 4.46 -16.89 8.13
CA GLN A 366 5.35 -17.96 7.64
C GLN A 366 4.61 -19.08 6.92
N LYS A 367 3.31 -19.24 7.15
CA LYS A 367 2.46 -20.14 6.38
C LYS A 367 2.61 -19.71 4.95
N SER A 368 3.17 -20.60 4.14
CA SER A 368 3.30 -20.43 2.71
C SER A 368 1.90 -20.42 2.11
N THR A 369 1.18 -19.32 2.29
CA THR A 369 0.03 -19.01 1.47
C THR A 369 0.64 -18.78 0.11
N ILE A 370 0.34 -19.67 -0.83
CA ILE A 370 0.32 -19.25 -2.23
C ILE A 370 -0.59 -18.01 -2.18
N ILE A 371 -0.01 -16.82 -2.26
CA ILE A 371 -0.80 -15.64 -2.56
C ILE A 371 -1.22 -15.88 -4.01
N GLU A 372 -2.33 -16.58 -4.20
CA GLU A 372 -3.01 -16.62 -5.49
C GLU A 372 -3.53 -15.20 -5.74
N GLY A 373 -2.63 -14.36 -6.24
CA GLY A 373 -2.91 -13.09 -6.90
C GLY A 373 -3.24 -11.89 -6.01
N THR A 374 -2.23 -11.26 -5.40
CA THR A 374 -2.28 -9.81 -5.13
C THR A 374 -0.94 -9.06 -5.15
N SER A 375 0.21 -9.69 -5.43
CA SER A 375 1.39 -8.87 -5.74
C SER A 375 1.19 -8.21 -7.11
N LEU A 376 0.70 -6.97 -7.10
CA LEU A 376 0.83 -6.08 -8.24
C LEU A 376 2.34 -6.02 -8.54
N PRO A 377 2.78 -6.45 -9.73
CA PRO A 377 4.19 -6.45 -10.05
C PRO A 377 4.72 -5.02 -9.93
N HIS A 378 5.90 -4.90 -9.34
CA HIS A 378 6.67 -3.67 -9.35
C HIS A 378 6.73 -3.13 -10.78
N PRO A 379 6.44 -1.83 -11.02
CA PRO A 379 6.35 -1.25 -12.37
C PRO A 379 7.58 -1.43 -13.27
N GLY A 380 8.71 -1.93 -12.73
CA GLY A 380 9.94 -2.22 -13.48
C GLY A 380 10.04 -3.60 -14.12
N ASP A 381 9.26 -4.60 -13.71
CA ASP A 381 9.50 -6.02 -14.10
C ASP A 381 8.55 -6.56 -15.19
N MET A 382 7.80 -5.69 -15.87
CA MET A 382 6.82 -6.08 -16.91
C MET A 382 7.48 -6.33 -18.29
N ALA A 383 8.61 -7.04 -18.33
CA ALA A 383 9.15 -7.64 -19.55
C ALA A 383 8.74 -9.12 -19.62
N GLY A 384 7.43 -9.37 -19.75
CA GLY A 384 6.85 -10.64 -20.15
C GLY A 384 6.52 -11.60 -19.01
N PRO A 385 5.25 -11.61 -18.57
CA PRO A 385 4.48 -12.81 -18.87
C PRO A 385 3.11 -12.47 -19.49
N ILE A 386 2.73 -13.30 -20.47
CA ILE A 386 1.37 -13.37 -20.98
C ILE A 386 0.48 -13.78 -19.81
N LEU A 387 -0.35 -12.86 -19.31
CA LEU A 387 -1.40 -13.14 -18.35
C LEU A 387 -2.39 -14.11 -19.01
N THR A 388 -2.21 -15.40 -18.74
CA THR A 388 -3.13 -16.44 -19.20
C THR A 388 -4.27 -16.51 -18.20
N LEU A 389 -5.35 -15.76 -18.43
CA LEU A 389 -6.58 -15.93 -17.67
C LEU A 389 -7.20 -17.26 -18.06
N GLY A 390 -7.01 -18.28 -17.22
CA GLY A 390 -7.73 -19.54 -17.32
C GLY A 390 -9.23 -19.24 -17.17
N MET A 391 -9.97 -19.27 -18.27
CA MET A 391 -11.40 -18.97 -18.30
C MET A 391 -12.21 -20.14 -17.72
N GLY A 392 -12.02 -20.44 -16.44
CA GLY A 392 -12.97 -21.19 -15.63
C GLY A 392 -14.02 -20.22 -15.11
N THR A 393 -15.22 -20.27 -15.68
CA THR A 393 -16.50 -19.77 -15.17
C THR A 393 -16.45 -18.70 -14.05
N PHE A 394 -16.21 -17.42 -14.36
CA PHE A 394 -16.54 -16.33 -13.42
C PHE A 394 -17.00 -15.04 -14.12
N GLY A 395 -18.04 -14.44 -13.53
CA GLY A 395 -18.15 -13.03 -13.17
C GLY A 395 -17.92 -11.98 -14.25
N SER A 396 -18.90 -11.09 -14.42
CA SER A 396 -18.73 -9.88 -15.23
C SER A 396 -17.54 -9.06 -14.72
N LEU A 397 -16.53 -8.85 -15.58
CA LEU A 397 -15.47 -7.88 -15.36
C LEU A 397 -15.99 -6.48 -15.71
N ASN A 398 -16.17 -5.62 -14.71
CA ASN A 398 -16.55 -4.22 -14.91
C ASN A 398 -15.29 -3.35 -14.91
N VAL A 399 -14.81 -2.96 -16.08
CA VAL A 399 -13.65 -2.07 -16.23
C VAL A 399 -14.16 -0.66 -16.50
N ASN A 400 -14.02 0.24 -15.52
CA ASN A 400 -14.39 1.65 -15.66
C ASN A 400 -13.26 2.44 -16.36
N GLY A 401 -12.96 2.11 -17.62
CA GLY A 401 -11.93 2.79 -18.42
C GLY A 401 -11.92 2.35 -19.88
N GLU A 402 -11.29 3.16 -20.74
CA GLU A 402 -11.12 2.87 -22.16
C GLU A 402 -10.09 1.74 -22.34
N PHE A 403 -10.56 0.49 -22.42
CA PHE A 403 -9.71 -0.67 -22.60
C PHE A 403 -9.66 -1.08 -24.07
N GLY A 404 -8.53 -0.78 -24.73
CA GLY A 404 -8.26 -1.27 -26.08
C GLY A 404 -7.83 -2.74 -26.05
N PHE A 405 -8.53 -3.61 -26.77
CA PHE A 405 -8.15 -5.02 -26.94
C PHE A 405 -7.65 -5.25 -28.38
N ASN A 406 -6.34 -5.47 -28.55
CA ASN A 406 -5.77 -5.93 -29.82
C ASN A 406 -5.83 -7.46 -29.86
N VAL A 407 -6.59 -8.01 -30.81
CA VAL A 407 -6.69 -9.45 -31.02
C VAL A 407 -5.89 -9.82 -32.26
N GLU A 408 -4.67 -10.33 -32.06
CA GLU A 408 -3.91 -10.94 -33.13
C GLU A 408 -4.18 -12.46 -33.10
N THR A 409 -5.05 -12.94 -34.00
CA THR A 409 -5.25 -14.38 -34.19
C THR A 409 -4.65 -14.83 -35.51
N SER A 410 -3.88 -15.93 -35.49
CA SER A 410 -3.43 -16.61 -36.71
C SER A 410 -4.50 -17.56 -37.29
N GLY A 411 -5.74 -17.44 -36.84
CA GLY A 411 -6.88 -18.30 -37.21
C GLY A 411 -8.23 -17.59 -37.07
N ASN A 412 -9.31 -18.33 -37.29
CA ASN A 412 -10.68 -17.78 -37.26
C ASN A 412 -11.08 -17.31 -35.85
N LEU A 413 -11.47 -16.04 -35.72
CA LEU A 413 -12.08 -15.50 -34.52
C LEU A 413 -13.58 -15.82 -34.51
N THR A 414 -13.99 -16.79 -33.70
CA THR A 414 -15.41 -17.12 -33.50
C THR A 414 -15.95 -16.33 -32.31
N LEU A 415 -16.61 -15.20 -32.57
CA LEU A 415 -17.33 -14.44 -31.55
C LEU A 415 -18.71 -15.09 -31.32
N GLY A 416 -19.01 -15.45 -30.07
CA GLY A 416 -20.24 -16.16 -29.70
C GLY A 416 -21.54 -15.46 -30.13
N GLN A 417 -22.62 -16.24 -30.20
CA GLN A 417 -23.86 -16.02 -30.96
C GLN A 417 -24.71 -14.77 -30.66
N SER A 418 -24.25 -13.83 -29.85
CA SER A 418 -25.06 -12.69 -29.41
C SER A 418 -24.35 -11.37 -29.69
N LYS A 419 -24.40 -10.94 -30.95
CA LYS A 419 -24.28 -9.54 -31.40
C LYS A 419 -22.87 -8.92 -31.32
N PHE A 420 -22.11 -9.01 -32.42
CA PHE A 420 -20.96 -8.14 -32.67
C PHE A 420 -21.44 -6.76 -33.12
N THR A 421 -21.27 -5.73 -32.30
CA THR A 421 -21.61 -4.34 -32.66
C THR A 421 -20.32 -3.58 -32.91
N VAL A 422 -20.02 -3.26 -34.17
CA VAL A 422 -18.93 -2.33 -34.52
C VAL A 422 -19.52 -0.92 -34.47
N ASN A 423 -19.26 -0.20 -33.38
CA ASN A 423 -19.65 1.19 -33.25
C ASN A 423 -18.47 2.06 -33.71
N ALA A 424 -18.24 2.10 -35.03
CA ALA A 424 -17.22 2.98 -35.61
C ALA A 424 -17.76 4.42 -35.53
N VAL A 425 -17.32 5.18 -34.53
CA VAL A 425 -17.80 6.55 -34.27
C VAL A 425 -17.30 7.51 -35.36
N THR A 426 -16.19 7.21 -36.02
CA THR A 426 -15.74 7.83 -37.28
C THR A 426 -14.68 6.93 -37.96
N GLY A 427 -14.82 6.66 -39.26
CA GLY A 427 -13.85 5.89 -40.06
C GLY A 427 -14.47 4.72 -40.85
N ASP A 428 -13.76 4.28 -41.90
CA ASP A 428 -14.15 3.12 -42.70
C ASP A 428 -13.90 1.81 -41.92
N THR A 429 -14.87 0.91 -41.91
CA THR A 429 -14.69 -0.47 -41.42
C THR A 429 -14.18 -1.34 -42.56
N LEU A 430 -12.87 -1.66 -42.56
CA LEU A 430 -12.31 -2.62 -43.50
C LEU A 430 -12.60 -4.05 -43.02
N ILE A 431 -13.51 -4.75 -43.70
CA ILE A 431 -13.76 -6.19 -43.46
C ILE A 431 -13.03 -6.97 -44.56
N GLY A 432 -11.93 -7.63 -44.20
CA GLY A 432 -11.27 -8.58 -45.09
C GLY A 432 -12.05 -9.90 -45.15
N GLY A 433 -12.88 -10.10 -46.18
CA GLY A 433 -13.60 -11.37 -46.40
C GLY A 433 -15.01 -11.23 -46.98
N GLU A 434 -15.78 -12.33 -46.95
CA GLU A 434 -17.18 -12.38 -47.39
C GLU A 434 -18.13 -11.92 -46.28
N LEU A 435 -18.90 -10.85 -46.52
CA LEU A 435 -19.97 -10.42 -45.62
C LEU A 435 -21.28 -11.11 -46.01
N LYS A 436 -21.71 -12.12 -45.24
CA LYS A 436 -23.03 -12.73 -45.39
C LYS A 436 -24.06 -12.02 -44.51
N SER A 437 -24.97 -11.27 -45.11
CA SER A 437 -26.14 -10.75 -44.39
C SER A 437 -27.27 -11.77 -44.42
N VAL A 438 -27.96 -11.96 -43.29
CA VAL A 438 -29.23 -12.68 -43.25
C VAL A 438 -30.29 -11.81 -43.97
N GLU A 439 -31.15 -12.44 -44.78
CA GLU A 439 -32.26 -11.79 -45.52
C GLU A 439 -31.86 -10.76 -46.59
N GLY A 440 -30.63 -10.82 -47.14
CA GLY A 440 -30.27 -9.98 -48.29
C GLY A 440 -30.25 -8.48 -47.99
N ARG A 441 -30.05 -8.07 -46.72
CA ARG A 441 -29.88 -6.64 -46.37
C ARG A 441 -28.70 -5.98 -47.08
N VAL A 442 -27.68 -6.74 -47.44
CA VAL A 442 -26.59 -6.30 -48.31
C VAL A 442 -26.68 -7.09 -49.61
N VAL A 443 -27.12 -6.41 -50.67
CA VAL A 443 -27.20 -6.97 -52.02
C VAL A 443 -26.06 -6.49 -52.90
N ASN A 444 -25.67 -7.31 -53.88
CA ASN A 444 -24.58 -6.95 -54.79
C ASN A 444 -24.93 -5.68 -55.58
N THR A 445 -23.98 -4.73 -55.61
CA THR A 445 -24.09 -3.49 -56.37
C THR A 445 -23.06 -3.51 -57.49
N THR A 446 -23.52 -3.48 -58.73
CA THR A 446 -22.68 -3.52 -59.93
C THR A 446 -22.78 -2.19 -60.67
N ARG A 447 -21.65 -1.67 -61.16
CA ARG A 447 -21.63 -0.53 -62.09
C ARG A 447 -21.26 -1.02 -63.49
N ILE A 448 -22.01 -0.61 -64.50
CA ILE A 448 -21.80 -0.96 -65.91
C ILE A 448 -21.72 0.30 -66.77
N THR A 449 -20.89 0.27 -67.82
CA THR A 449 -20.61 1.40 -68.72
C THR A 449 -20.89 1.08 -70.19
N GLY A 450 -21.54 -0.06 -70.45
CA GLY A 450 -21.86 -0.53 -71.79
C GLY A 450 -22.81 -1.71 -71.76
N THR A 451 -23.16 -2.22 -72.95
CA THR A 451 -24.11 -3.32 -73.11
C THR A 451 -23.77 -4.50 -72.21
N THR A 452 -24.69 -4.85 -71.32
CA THR A 452 -24.50 -5.93 -70.35
C THR A 452 -25.75 -6.79 -70.25
N THR A 453 -25.58 -8.11 -70.26
CA THR A 453 -26.63 -9.06 -69.91
C THR A 453 -26.56 -9.35 -68.41
N LEU A 454 -27.64 -9.08 -67.69
CA LEU A 454 -27.71 -9.33 -66.26
C LEU A 454 -27.77 -10.83 -65.98
N ASN A 455 -27.43 -11.21 -64.75
CA ASN A 455 -27.49 -12.59 -64.26
C ASN A 455 -27.89 -12.58 -62.79
N ALA A 456 -28.09 -13.75 -62.20
CA ALA A 456 -28.56 -13.91 -60.82
C ALA A 456 -27.67 -13.26 -59.73
N THR A 457 -26.41 -12.89 -60.04
CA THR A 457 -25.54 -12.18 -59.08
C THR A 457 -25.75 -10.67 -59.09
N HIS A 458 -26.45 -10.11 -60.08
CA HIS A 458 -26.78 -8.70 -60.13
C HIS A 458 -28.02 -8.44 -59.27
N HIS A 459 -28.05 -7.30 -58.59
CA HIS A 459 -29.24 -6.86 -57.85
C HIS A 459 -29.45 -5.36 -58.02
N HIS A 460 -28.50 -4.54 -57.56
CA HIS A 460 -28.46 -3.11 -57.86
C HIS A 460 -27.48 -2.87 -59.02
N VAL A 461 -27.97 -2.32 -60.12
CA VAL A 461 -27.16 -2.10 -61.33
C VAL A 461 -27.15 -0.62 -61.67
N PHE A 462 -26.01 0.03 -61.46
CA PHE A 462 -25.76 1.42 -61.83
C PHE A 462 -25.24 1.48 -63.26
N CYS A 463 -26.07 1.96 -64.16
CA CYS A 463 -25.74 2.18 -65.56
C CYS A 463 -25.15 3.58 -65.72
N ASP A 464 -23.90 3.67 -66.12
CA ASP A 464 -23.21 4.91 -66.41
C ASP A 464 -23.22 5.18 -67.92
N THR A 465 -24.25 5.89 -68.36
CA THR A 465 -24.50 6.21 -69.77
C THR A 465 -23.81 7.50 -70.23
N ASP A 466 -22.87 8.06 -69.48
CA ASP A 466 -22.16 9.29 -69.89
C ASP A 466 -21.35 9.09 -71.18
N GLY A 467 -20.91 7.86 -71.45
CA GLY A 467 -20.27 7.46 -72.71
C GLY A 467 -21.20 7.24 -73.90
N GLY A 468 -22.52 7.28 -73.70
CA GLY A 468 -23.54 7.01 -74.72
C GLY A 468 -24.67 6.11 -74.21
N ALA A 469 -25.79 6.08 -74.94
CA ALA A 469 -26.89 5.17 -74.63
C ALA A 469 -26.50 3.72 -74.91
N PHE A 470 -26.92 2.79 -74.05
CA PHE A 470 -26.70 1.36 -74.25
C PHE A 470 -27.80 0.48 -73.67
N PRO A 471 -27.99 -0.74 -74.20
CA PRO A 471 -28.98 -1.66 -73.68
C PRO A 471 -28.49 -2.46 -72.46
N VAL A 472 -29.43 -2.82 -71.58
CA VAL A 472 -29.28 -3.80 -70.50
C VAL A 472 -30.20 -4.97 -70.80
N ASN A 473 -29.62 -6.13 -71.10
CA ASN A 473 -30.42 -7.31 -71.43
C ASN A 473 -30.75 -8.07 -70.14
N LEU A 474 -32.03 -8.38 -69.95
CA LEU A 474 -32.48 -9.26 -68.88
C LEU A 474 -32.16 -10.71 -69.28
N PRO A 475 -31.79 -11.59 -68.33
CA PRO A 475 -31.75 -13.02 -68.57
C PRO A 475 -33.17 -13.60 -68.56
N ALA A 476 -33.31 -14.85 -69.00
CA ALA A 476 -34.52 -15.63 -68.74
C ALA A 476 -34.94 -15.52 -67.26
N GLY A 477 -36.21 -15.18 -67.06
CA GLY A 477 -36.80 -14.90 -65.77
C GLY A 477 -36.86 -16.11 -64.87
N VAL A 478 -36.60 -15.86 -63.59
CA VAL A 478 -36.78 -16.81 -62.49
C VAL A 478 -37.73 -16.17 -61.50
N ASP A 479 -38.76 -16.90 -61.09
CA ASP A 479 -39.83 -16.38 -60.21
C ASP A 479 -39.25 -15.71 -58.96
N GLY A 480 -39.63 -14.44 -58.72
CA GLY A 480 -39.16 -13.63 -57.61
C GLY A 480 -37.79 -12.96 -57.79
N GLN A 481 -37.08 -13.20 -58.90
CA GLN A 481 -35.84 -12.48 -59.20
C GLN A 481 -36.14 -10.99 -59.37
N THR A 482 -35.43 -10.16 -58.61
CA THR A 482 -35.58 -8.70 -58.65
C THR A 482 -34.30 -8.04 -59.14
N TYR A 483 -34.42 -7.05 -60.01
CA TYR A 483 -33.34 -6.13 -60.38
C TYR A 483 -33.77 -4.69 -60.13
N ARG A 484 -32.85 -3.89 -59.60
CA ARG A 484 -32.97 -2.44 -59.50
C ARG A 484 -31.93 -1.80 -60.41
N ILE A 485 -32.39 -1.38 -61.59
CA ILE A 485 -31.57 -0.76 -62.63
C ILE A 485 -31.66 0.75 -62.45
N ILE A 486 -30.51 1.40 -62.27
CA ILE A 486 -30.39 2.82 -61.97
C ILE A 486 -29.58 3.45 -63.08
N ASN A 487 -30.18 4.37 -63.83
CA ASN A 487 -29.43 5.15 -64.82
C ASN A 487 -28.83 6.37 -64.13
N ALA A 488 -27.51 6.35 -63.95
CA ALA A 488 -26.74 7.40 -63.29
C ALA A 488 -26.13 8.42 -64.27
N GLY A 489 -26.19 8.16 -65.57
CA GLY A 489 -25.58 9.01 -66.60
C GLY A 489 -26.53 10.04 -67.24
N SER A 490 -26.12 10.58 -68.40
CA SER A 490 -26.87 11.58 -69.15
C SER A 490 -27.67 11.05 -70.35
N ASN A 491 -27.43 9.82 -70.80
CA ASN A 491 -28.10 9.21 -71.96
C ASN A 491 -29.04 8.08 -71.55
N ASP A 492 -29.84 7.57 -72.48
CA ASP A 492 -30.84 6.54 -72.20
C ASP A 492 -30.22 5.16 -71.90
N VAL A 493 -30.84 4.44 -70.96
CA VAL A 493 -30.68 2.99 -70.79
C VAL A 493 -31.89 2.32 -71.42
N THR A 494 -31.67 1.33 -72.27
CA THR A 494 -32.74 0.50 -72.85
C THR A 494 -32.74 -0.88 -72.22
N VAL A 495 -33.76 -1.23 -71.44
CA VAL A 495 -33.90 -2.57 -70.86
C VAL A 495 -34.60 -3.49 -71.85
N VAL A 496 -33.99 -4.62 -72.15
CA VAL A 496 -34.41 -5.57 -73.19
C VAL A 496 -34.79 -6.90 -72.54
N PRO A 497 -36.04 -7.40 -72.67
CA PRO A 497 -36.41 -8.72 -72.15
C PRO A 497 -35.73 -9.87 -72.91
N ASP A 498 -35.63 -11.05 -72.29
CA ASP A 498 -35.07 -12.24 -72.96
C ASP A 498 -36.11 -12.90 -73.88
N GLY A 499 -35.90 -12.79 -75.18
CA GLY A 499 -36.67 -13.52 -76.19
C GLY A 499 -38.17 -13.19 -76.21
N ALA A 500 -38.98 -14.07 -75.61
CA ALA A 500 -40.45 -13.99 -75.64
C ALA A 500 -41.06 -13.43 -74.34
N GLU A 501 -40.24 -13.10 -73.35
CA GLU A 501 -40.70 -12.60 -72.05
C GLU A 501 -41.34 -11.21 -72.17
N LEU A 502 -42.38 -10.98 -71.38
CA LEU A 502 -43.03 -9.68 -71.29
C LEU A 502 -42.22 -8.78 -70.35
N LEU A 503 -42.16 -7.50 -70.67
CA LEU A 503 -41.67 -6.42 -69.83
C LEU A 503 -42.80 -5.40 -69.70
N ASP A 504 -43.33 -5.22 -68.49
CA ASP A 504 -44.49 -4.37 -68.19
C ASP A 504 -45.72 -4.76 -69.05
N GLY A 505 -45.94 -6.08 -69.20
CA GLY A 505 -47.07 -6.65 -69.96
C GLY A 505 -46.88 -6.74 -71.48
N GLU A 506 -45.77 -6.26 -72.03
CA GLU A 506 -45.49 -6.29 -73.47
C GLU A 506 -44.12 -6.91 -73.78
N ASN A 507 -44.00 -7.69 -74.86
CA ASN A 507 -42.69 -8.14 -75.34
C ASN A 507 -42.00 -7.00 -76.14
N ALA A 508 -41.61 -5.95 -75.42
CA ALA A 508 -40.97 -4.76 -75.96
C ALA A 508 -39.91 -4.23 -75.00
N SER A 509 -38.86 -3.61 -75.54
CA SER A 509 -37.82 -2.97 -74.73
C SER A 509 -38.31 -1.64 -74.13
N LYS A 510 -37.86 -1.32 -72.91
CA LYS A 510 -38.22 -0.09 -72.19
C LYS A 510 -37.00 0.80 -72.01
N SER A 511 -37.07 2.04 -72.51
CA SER A 511 -35.96 3.01 -72.38
C SER A 511 -36.27 4.08 -71.33
N PHE A 512 -35.25 4.50 -70.59
CA PHE A 512 -35.36 5.61 -69.66
C PHE A 512 -34.04 6.40 -69.53
N SER A 513 -34.17 7.73 -69.50
CA SER A 513 -33.05 8.68 -69.56
C SER A 513 -32.41 8.93 -68.19
N ARG A 514 -33.20 8.98 -67.13
CA ARG A 514 -32.77 9.08 -65.73
C ARG A 514 -33.80 8.43 -64.83
N GLY A 515 -33.32 7.83 -63.74
CA GLY A 515 -34.19 7.30 -62.70
C GLY A 515 -33.86 5.86 -62.34
N VAL A 516 -34.85 5.20 -61.76
CA VAL A 516 -34.75 3.85 -61.24
C VAL A 516 -35.88 3.02 -61.83
N LEU A 517 -35.53 1.90 -62.44
CA LEU A 517 -36.48 0.86 -62.82
C LEU A 517 -36.24 -0.34 -61.88
N ILE A 518 -37.28 -0.73 -61.15
CA ILE A 518 -37.27 -1.94 -60.34
C ILE A 518 -38.13 -2.94 -61.11
N LEU A 519 -37.56 -4.10 -61.40
CA LEU A 519 -38.23 -5.17 -62.11
C LEU A 519 -38.23 -6.41 -61.24
N THR A 520 -39.39 -7.03 -61.09
CA THR A 520 -39.51 -8.37 -60.51
C THR A 520 -40.08 -9.31 -61.55
N TYR A 521 -39.45 -10.45 -61.75
CA TYR A 521 -40.01 -11.46 -62.64
C TYR A 521 -41.07 -12.30 -61.91
N GLU A 522 -42.24 -12.39 -62.53
CA GLU A 522 -43.30 -13.32 -62.15
C GLU A 522 -43.59 -14.28 -63.29
N THR A 523 -43.72 -15.57 -62.98
CA THR A 523 -43.89 -16.63 -63.98
C THR A 523 -45.08 -16.40 -64.93
N THR A 524 -46.11 -15.69 -64.49
CA THR A 524 -47.34 -15.45 -65.28
C THR A 524 -47.30 -14.15 -66.08
N GLU A 525 -46.65 -13.10 -65.55
CA GLU A 525 -46.76 -11.73 -66.07
C GLU A 525 -45.45 -11.24 -66.73
N GLY A 526 -44.36 -11.99 -66.59
CA GLY A 526 -43.04 -11.60 -67.07
C GLY A 526 -42.34 -10.65 -66.08
N TRP A 527 -41.49 -9.77 -66.61
CA TRP A 527 -40.84 -8.72 -65.83
C TRP A 527 -41.80 -7.55 -65.63
N MET A 528 -42.15 -7.22 -64.39
CA MET A 528 -43.02 -6.08 -64.06
C MET A 528 -42.29 -5.00 -63.27
#